data_AF-S4PE30-F1
#
_entry.id   AF-S4PE30-F1
#
_cell.length_a   1.000
_cell.length_b   1.000
_cell.length_c   1.000
_cell.angle_alpha   90.00
_cell.angle_beta   90.00
_cell.angle_gamma   90.00
#
_symmetry.space_group_name_H-M   'P 1'
#
loop_
_entity.id
_entity.type
_entity.pdbx_description
1 polymer ?
#
loop_
_entity_poly.entity_id
_entity_poly.type
_entity_poly.pdbx_seq_one_letter_code
_entity_poly.pdbx_strand_id
1 'polypeptide(L)'
;MENVTIRGRRGTLHFIRFPTSEVGAFLQLARSKGMATLVNTIYATGGGAYKFEVDFIKEVNMNLSKLDELDALIAGVLFVDSMNPQECYYWEPPESITNEDTPPYLEASLSQYVRKPFDFSNPYPFLLVNIGSGVSMLVVNAPNDYYRVSGTSLGGGTFLGLCCLLAGCSSFEEAIALAAAG
;
A
#
# COMPACT_ATOMS: atom_id res chain seq x y z
N MET A 1 -6.03 12.48 4.92
CA MET A 1 -5.37 13.68 4.33
C MET A 1 -6.41 14.79 4.26
N GLU A 2 -6.20 15.87 5.01
CA GLU A 2 -7.15 16.98 5.10
C GLU A 2 -6.96 17.99 3.97
N ASN A 3 -7.98 18.80 3.70
CA ASN A 3 -7.91 19.94 2.76
C ASN A 3 -7.55 19.61 1.31
N VAL A 4 -7.82 18.38 0.88
CA VAL A 4 -7.56 17.92 -0.49
C VAL A 4 -8.62 18.48 -1.43
N THR A 5 -8.20 19.01 -2.59
CA THR A 5 -9.12 19.48 -3.63
C THR A 5 -9.15 18.50 -4.80
N ILE A 6 -10.30 17.88 -5.05
CA ILE A 6 -10.51 16.94 -6.15
C ILE A 6 -11.68 17.42 -6.98
N ARG A 7 -11.46 17.64 -8.29
CA ARG A 7 -12.48 18.11 -9.26
C ARG A 7 -13.24 19.36 -8.75
N GLY A 8 -12.50 20.31 -8.18
CA GLY A 8 -13.06 21.58 -7.67
C GLY A 8 -13.78 21.49 -6.32
N ARG A 9 -13.80 20.33 -5.66
CA ARG A 9 -14.37 20.16 -4.31
C ARG A 9 -13.26 19.95 -3.30
N ARG A 10 -13.30 20.74 -2.22
CA ARG A 10 -12.38 20.62 -1.08
C ARG A 10 -12.98 19.72 -0.01
N GLY A 11 -12.19 18.81 0.54
CA GLY A 11 -12.61 17.91 1.61
C GLY A 11 -11.46 17.15 2.25
N THR A 12 -11.81 16.08 2.96
CA THR A 12 -10.86 15.18 3.62
C THR A 12 -10.87 13.83 2.91
N LEU A 13 -9.69 13.36 2.53
CA LEU A 13 -9.50 12.01 2.02
C LEU A 13 -9.26 11.04 3.19
N HIS A 14 -10.13 10.04 3.31
CA HIS A 14 -10.07 8.99 4.33
C HIS A 14 -9.49 7.71 3.74
N PHE A 15 -8.63 7.03 4.50
CA PHE A 15 -8.04 5.75 4.14
C PHE A 15 -8.64 4.65 5.01
N ILE A 16 -9.22 3.63 4.38
CA ILE A 16 -9.92 2.53 5.05
C ILE A 16 -9.34 1.22 4.53
N ARG A 17 -9.09 0.27 5.44
CA ARG A 17 -8.63 -1.08 5.11
C ARG A 17 -9.41 -2.13 5.88
N PHE A 18 -9.61 -3.29 5.27
CA PHE A 18 -10.14 -4.48 5.92
C PHE A 18 -9.58 -5.73 5.24
N PRO A 19 -9.52 -6.90 5.92
CA PRO A 19 -9.00 -8.12 5.32
C PRO A 19 -9.86 -8.56 4.12
N THR A 20 -9.24 -9.07 3.05
CA THR A 20 -9.97 -9.55 1.87
C THR A 20 -10.91 -10.72 2.20
N SER A 21 -10.66 -11.48 3.28
CA SER A 21 -11.59 -12.49 3.79
C SER A 21 -12.95 -11.93 4.20
N GLU A 22 -13.00 -10.64 4.57
CA GLU A 22 -14.21 -9.95 5.05
C GLU A 22 -15.00 -9.26 3.93
N VAL A 23 -14.65 -9.47 2.65
CA VAL A 23 -15.40 -8.89 1.52
C VAL A 23 -16.89 -9.28 1.57
N GLY A 24 -17.21 -10.50 1.99
CA GLY A 24 -18.61 -10.93 2.15
C GLY A 24 -19.37 -10.09 3.20
N ALA A 25 -18.75 -9.85 4.36
CA ALA A 25 -19.33 -8.99 5.40
C ALA A 25 -19.48 -7.53 4.92
N PHE A 26 -18.51 -7.03 4.16
CA PHE A 26 -18.58 -5.72 3.52
C PHE A 26 -19.78 -5.62 2.56
N LEU A 27 -20.01 -6.61 1.70
CA LEU A 27 -21.15 -6.60 0.77
C LEU A 27 -22.50 -6.62 1.50
N GLN A 28 -22.62 -7.38 2.59
CA GLN A 28 -23.81 -7.37 3.45
C GLN A 28 -24.05 -6.00 4.07
N LEU A 29 -23.00 -5.36 4.58
CA LEU A 29 -23.08 -4.01 5.12
C LEU A 29 -23.51 -3.02 4.03
N ALA A 30 -22.88 -3.06 2.86
CA ALA A 30 -23.20 -2.19 1.72
C ALA A 30 -24.67 -2.33 1.28
N ARG A 31 -25.19 -3.56 1.24
CA ARG A 31 -26.62 -3.83 1.00
C ARG A 31 -27.49 -3.19 2.07
N SER A 32 -27.20 -3.43 3.35
CA SER A 32 -28.01 -2.91 4.47
C SER A 32 -28.03 -1.38 4.55
N LYS A 33 -26.96 -0.72 4.10
CA LYS A 33 -26.85 0.74 4.02
C LYS A 33 -27.40 1.33 2.72
N GLY A 34 -27.87 0.48 1.79
CA GLY A 34 -28.41 0.92 0.51
C GLY A 34 -27.38 1.65 -0.36
N MET A 35 -26.11 1.27 -0.30
CA MET A 35 -25.02 1.97 -1.02
C MET A 35 -25.27 2.11 -2.52
N ALA A 36 -25.92 1.12 -3.13
CA ALA A 36 -26.26 1.12 -4.55
C ALA A 36 -27.24 2.23 -4.96
N THR A 37 -27.95 2.85 -4.02
CA THR A 37 -28.80 4.02 -4.30
C THR A 37 -28.00 5.32 -4.40
N LEU A 38 -26.79 5.35 -3.84
CA LEU A 38 -25.90 6.50 -3.84
C LEU A 38 -24.91 6.45 -5.00
N VAL A 39 -24.42 5.25 -5.33
CA VAL A 39 -23.37 5.03 -6.34
C VAL A 39 -23.62 3.71 -7.05
N ASN A 40 -23.62 3.71 -8.39
CA ASN A 40 -23.82 2.48 -9.18
C ASN A 40 -22.50 1.85 -9.69
N THR A 41 -21.39 2.61 -9.62
CA THR A 41 -20.09 2.18 -10.12
C THR A 41 -18.99 2.49 -9.12
N ILE A 42 -18.22 1.47 -8.73
CA ILE A 42 -17.02 1.59 -7.90
C ILE A 42 -15.80 1.43 -8.82
N TYR A 43 -14.83 2.34 -8.71
CA TYR A 43 -13.52 2.13 -9.33
C TYR A 43 -12.71 1.19 -8.46
N ALA A 44 -12.22 0.10 -9.04
CA ALA A 44 -11.52 -0.96 -8.32
C ALA A 44 -10.27 -1.37 -9.09
N THR A 45 -9.21 -1.72 -8.36
CA THR A 45 -7.96 -2.23 -8.93
C THR A 45 -7.49 -3.47 -8.17
N GLY A 46 -6.39 -4.07 -8.61
CA GLY A 46 -5.83 -5.30 -8.08
C GLY A 46 -6.66 -6.54 -8.44
N GLY A 47 -6.13 -7.72 -8.12
CA GLY A 47 -6.77 -9.00 -8.47
C GLY A 47 -8.19 -9.17 -7.90
N GLY A 48 -8.50 -8.53 -6.78
CA GLY A 48 -9.83 -8.53 -6.17
C GLY A 48 -10.92 -7.91 -7.06
N ALA A 49 -10.57 -6.90 -7.87
CA ALA A 49 -11.50 -6.25 -8.78
C ALA A 49 -12.06 -7.22 -9.85
N TYR A 50 -11.26 -8.20 -10.26
CA TYR A 50 -11.68 -9.26 -11.17
C TYR A 50 -12.36 -10.41 -10.43
N LYS A 51 -11.77 -10.84 -9.30
CA LYS A 51 -12.26 -11.99 -8.52
C LYS A 51 -13.68 -11.78 -7.99
N PHE A 52 -14.00 -10.59 -7.49
CA PHE A 52 -15.27 -10.31 -6.79
C PHE A 52 -16.29 -9.56 -7.64
N GLU A 53 -16.03 -9.27 -8.92
CA GLU A 53 -16.94 -8.50 -9.77
C GLU A 53 -18.37 -9.06 -9.78
N VAL A 54 -18.50 -10.37 -9.95
CA VAL A 54 -19.79 -11.05 -9.98
C VAL A 54 -20.53 -10.91 -8.64
N ASP A 55 -19.81 -10.93 -7.52
CA ASP A 55 -20.40 -10.80 -6.18
C ASP A 55 -20.91 -9.37 -5.94
N PHE A 56 -20.18 -8.34 -6.39
CA PHE A 56 -20.63 -6.95 -6.34
C PHE A 56 -21.92 -6.73 -7.15
N ILE A 57 -22.00 -7.31 -8.35
CA ILE A 57 -23.20 -7.20 -9.19
C ILE A 57 -24.37 -7.94 -8.54
N LYS A 58 -24.18 -9.18 -8.11
CA LYS A 58 -25.27 -10.00 -7.55
C LYS A 58 -25.73 -9.53 -6.18
N GLU A 59 -24.81 -9.19 -5.29
CA GLU A 59 -25.14 -8.92 -3.90
C GLU A 59 -25.62 -7.49 -3.67
N VAL A 60 -25.08 -6.52 -4.41
CA VAL A 60 -25.37 -5.10 -4.20
C VAL A 60 -25.74 -4.35 -5.47
N ASN A 61 -25.84 -4.99 -6.64
CA ASN A 61 -26.18 -4.33 -7.91
C ASN A 61 -25.25 -3.15 -8.25
N MET A 62 -23.95 -3.29 -7.95
CA MET A 62 -22.92 -2.31 -8.28
C MET A 62 -21.95 -2.86 -9.33
N ASN A 63 -21.55 -2.02 -10.28
CA ASN A 63 -20.54 -2.36 -11.29
C ASN A 63 -19.14 -1.99 -10.80
N LEU A 64 -18.14 -2.79 -11.17
CA LEU A 64 -16.73 -2.47 -10.94
C LEU A 64 -16.12 -1.88 -12.22
N SER A 65 -15.68 -0.63 -12.15
CA SER A 65 -14.80 -0.03 -13.14
C SER A 65 -13.36 -0.43 -12.82
N LYS A 66 -12.90 -1.49 -13.49
CA LYS A 66 -11.60 -2.13 -13.23
C LYS A 66 -10.47 -1.29 -13.83
N LEU A 67 -9.45 -1.01 -13.02
CA LEU A 67 -8.20 -0.33 -13.40
C LEU A 67 -7.02 -1.26 -13.19
N ASP A 68 -5.96 -1.13 -14.01
CA ASP A 68 -4.71 -1.86 -13.79
C ASP A 68 -4.08 -1.51 -12.44
N GLU A 69 -3.50 -2.51 -11.76
CA GLU A 69 -2.93 -2.37 -10.42
C GLU A 69 -1.71 -1.46 -10.38
N LEU A 70 -0.83 -1.59 -11.37
CA LEU A 70 0.42 -0.85 -11.41
C LEU A 70 0.18 0.60 -11.84
N ASP A 71 -0.72 0.81 -12.80
CA ASP A 71 -1.14 2.15 -13.23
C ASP A 71 -1.78 2.93 -12.05
N ALA A 72 -2.72 2.30 -11.34
CA ALA A 72 -3.38 2.90 -10.20
C ALA A 72 -2.39 3.19 -9.05
N LEU A 73 -1.42 2.31 -8.83
CA LEU A 73 -0.39 2.48 -7.82
C LEU A 73 0.50 3.71 -8.12
N ILE A 74 1.04 3.81 -9.34
CA ILE A 74 1.92 4.91 -9.72
C ILE A 74 1.17 6.24 -9.66
N ALA A 75 -0.04 6.29 -10.22
CA ALA A 75 -0.89 7.47 -10.16
C ALA A 75 -1.20 7.88 -8.71
N GLY A 76 -1.46 6.91 -7.83
CA GLY A 76 -1.71 7.12 -6.41
C GLY A 76 -0.51 7.70 -5.67
N VAL A 77 0.67 7.12 -5.85
CA VAL A 77 1.93 7.60 -5.21
C VAL A 77 2.21 9.04 -5.59
N LEU A 78 2.20 9.35 -6.89
CA LEU A 78 2.45 10.71 -7.39
C LEU A 78 1.40 11.71 -6.91
N PHE A 79 0.13 11.28 -6.85
CA PHE A 79 -0.95 12.11 -6.34
C PHE A 79 -0.78 12.45 -4.86
N VAL A 80 -0.52 11.45 -4.00
CA VAL A 80 -0.38 11.68 -2.55
C VAL A 80 0.82 12.58 -2.26
N ASP A 81 1.95 12.35 -2.92
CA ASP A 81 3.14 13.20 -2.76
C ASP A 81 2.86 14.65 -3.17
N SER A 82 2.19 14.87 -4.31
CA SER A 82 1.81 16.22 -4.77
C SER A 82 0.89 16.97 -3.80
N MET A 83 0.18 16.24 -2.93
CA MET A 83 -0.76 16.78 -1.94
C MET A 83 -0.15 16.91 -0.54
N ASN A 84 0.97 16.24 -0.27
CA ASN A 84 1.62 16.21 1.03
C ASN A 84 3.16 16.21 0.87
N PRO A 85 3.83 17.37 0.99
CA PRO A 85 5.29 17.48 0.87
C PRO A 85 6.10 16.69 1.92
N GLN A 86 5.45 16.09 2.92
CA GLN A 86 6.08 15.26 3.95
C GLN A 86 5.78 13.76 3.77
N GLU A 87 5.16 13.38 2.64
CA GLU A 87 4.79 12.00 2.35
C GLU A 87 6.01 11.10 2.14
N CYS A 88 6.97 11.55 1.33
CA CYS A 88 8.21 10.83 1.09
C CYS A 88 9.23 11.12 2.20
N TYR A 89 9.90 10.07 2.70
CA TYR A 89 10.90 10.20 3.76
C TYR A 89 11.93 9.06 3.69
N TYR A 90 13.07 9.29 4.33
CA TYR A 90 14.12 8.30 4.53
C TYR A 90 14.63 8.34 5.98
N TRP A 91 15.39 7.32 6.37
CA TRP A 91 16.08 7.26 7.65
C TRP A 91 17.53 7.66 7.46
N GLU A 92 17.90 8.85 7.92
CA GLU A 92 19.25 9.40 7.80
C GLU A 92 20.18 8.74 8.85
N PRO A 93 21.32 8.17 8.44
CA PRO A 93 22.30 7.63 9.37
C PRO A 93 23.01 8.74 10.17
N PRO A 94 23.52 8.47 11.38
CA PRO A 94 24.34 9.43 12.12
C PRO A 94 25.65 9.73 11.38
N GLU A 95 26.17 10.96 11.53
CA GLU A 95 27.39 11.44 10.85
C GLU A 95 28.64 10.57 11.10
N SER A 96 28.66 9.80 12.19
CA SER A 96 29.75 8.88 12.53
C SER A 96 29.77 7.61 11.67
N ILE A 97 28.64 7.21 11.09
CA ILE A 97 28.52 6.03 10.22
C ILE A 97 28.62 6.52 8.78
N THR A 98 29.86 6.60 8.28
CA THR A 98 30.10 7.17 6.94
C THR A 98 30.19 6.12 5.83
N ASN A 99 30.55 4.86 6.10
CA ASN A 99 30.77 3.85 5.04
C ASN A 99 30.84 2.41 5.60
N GLU A 100 29.78 1.92 6.26
CA GLU A 100 29.67 0.46 6.49
C GLU A 100 28.57 -0.09 5.58
N ASP A 101 28.93 -1.04 4.70
CA ASP A 101 28.00 -1.81 3.87
C ASP A 101 27.11 -2.75 4.69
N THR A 102 27.27 -2.75 6.02
CA THR A 102 26.51 -3.60 6.94
C THR A 102 25.42 -2.78 7.62
N PRO A 103 24.13 -3.13 7.44
CA PRO A 103 23.05 -2.48 8.18
C PRO A 103 23.26 -2.62 9.69
N PRO A 104 22.93 -1.59 10.48
CA PRO A 104 22.94 -1.72 11.93
C PRO A 104 21.80 -2.65 12.36
N TYR A 105 22.14 -3.81 12.90
CA TYR A 105 21.15 -4.78 13.41
C TYR A 105 20.84 -4.60 14.90
N LEU A 106 21.64 -3.81 15.61
CA LEU A 106 21.44 -3.54 17.03
C LEU A 106 20.46 -2.38 17.23
N GLU A 107 19.52 -2.54 18.16
CA GLU A 107 18.53 -1.52 18.51
C GLU A 107 19.17 -0.17 18.87
N ALA A 108 20.28 -0.19 19.62
CA ALA A 108 21.04 1.01 19.99
C ALA A 108 21.64 1.75 18.79
N SER A 109 21.95 1.04 17.71
CA SER A 109 22.46 1.62 16.46
C SER A 109 21.31 2.13 15.59
N LEU A 110 20.21 1.37 15.48
CA LEU A 110 19.00 1.79 14.76
C LEU A 110 18.36 3.04 15.36
N SER A 111 18.39 3.18 16.69
CA SER A 111 17.83 4.33 17.41
C SER A 111 18.53 5.66 17.11
N GLN A 112 19.70 5.64 16.46
CA GLN A 112 20.43 6.83 16.07
C GLN A 112 19.96 7.41 14.73
N TYR A 113 19.19 6.65 13.95
CA TYR A 113 18.67 7.10 12.67
C TYR A 113 17.53 8.09 12.87
N VAL A 114 17.54 9.16 12.09
CA VAL A 114 16.52 10.20 12.16
C VAL A 114 15.68 10.20 10.89
N ARG A 115 14.36 10.17 11.03
CA ARG A 115 13.44 10.31 9.89
C ARG A 115 13.57 11.72 9.30
N LYS A 116 13.89 11.82 8.01
CA LYS A 116 13.97 13.07 7.26
C LYS A 116 13.00 13.05 6.08
N PRO A 117 12.32 14.18 5.78
CA PRO A 117 11.55 14.29 4.55
C PRO A 117 12.48 14.17 3.34
N PHE A 118 11.96 13.60 2.26
CA PHE A 118 12.61 13.54 0.96
C PHE A 118 11.82 14.38 -0.03
N ASP A 119 12.49 15.29 -0.75
CA ASP A 119 11.85 16.07 -1.81
C ASP A 119 11.64 15.18 -3.03
N PHE A 120 10.40 14.73 -3.22
CA PHE A 120 10.00 13.86 -4.34
C PHE A 120 9.31 14.64 -5.47
N SER A 121 9.46 15.97 -5.53
CA SER A 121 8.85 16.84 -6.54
C SER A 121 9.36 16.61 -7.97
N ASN A 122 10.59 16.10 -8.11
CA ASN A 122 11.19 15.69 -9.39
C ASN A 122 11.62 14.21 -9.28
N PRO A 123 10.66 13.26 -9.26
CA PRO A 123 10.92 11.91 -8.78
C PRO A 123 11.65 11.01 -9.78
N TYR A 124 11.68 11.39 -11.06
CA TYR A 124 12.13 10.49 -12.12
C TYR A 124 13.64 10.58 -12.39
N PRO A 125 14.29 9.44 -12.71
CA PRO A 125 13.77 8.08 -12.63
C PRO A 125 13.78 7.55 -11.18
N PHE A 126 12.86 6.63 -10.85
CA PHE A 126 12.89 5.91 -9.58
C PHE A 126 12.51 4.43 -9.71
N LEU A 127 12.93 3.63 -8.72
CA LEU A 127 12.50 2.25 -8.57
C LEU A 127 11.39 2.19 -7.53
N LEU A 128 10.22 1.69 -7.93
CA LEU A 128 9.10 1.43 -7.03
C LEU A 128 9.08 -0.04 -6.65
N VAL A 129 9.21 -0.33 -5.35
CA VAL A 129 9.13 -1.69 -4.82
C VAL A 129 7.85 -1.83 -4.00
N ASN A 130 6.82 -2.45 -4.59
CA ASN A 130 5.53 -2.67 -3.95
C ASN A 130 5.53 -4.01 -3.21
N ILE A 131 5.50 -3.95 -1.87
CA ILE A 131 5.52 -5.13 -0.98
C ILE A 131 4.12 -5.39 -0.45
N GLY A 132 3.43 -6.37 -1.05
CA GLY A 132 2.14 -6.89 -0.59
C GLY A 132 2.26 -8.37 -0.18
N SER A 133 1.31 -9.21 -0.58
CA SER A 133 1.41 -10.67 -0.37
C SER A 133 2.68 -11.25 -1.06
N GLY A 134 2.97 -10.78 -2.28
CA GLY A 134 4.26 -10.91 -2.96
C GLY A 134 4.93 -9.54 -3.13
N VAL A 135 5.90 -9.44 -4.02
CA VAL A 135 6.61 -8.19 -4.33
C VAL A 135 6.64 -7.94 -5.83
N SER A 136 6.35 -6.70 -6.23
CA SER A 136 6.53 -6.20 -7.60
C SER A 136 7.53 -5.05 -7.61
N MET A 137 8.46 -5.08 -8.55
CA MET A 137 9.49 -4.05 -8.72
C MET A 137 9.31 -3.39 -10.08
N LEU A 138 9.21 -2.07 -10.09
CA LEU A 138 8.96 -1.26 -11.28
C LEU A 138 10.04 -0.21 -11.46
N VAL A 139 10.53 -0.07 -12.68
CA VAL A 139 11.31 1.10 -13.09
C VAL A 139 10.34 2.14 -13.62
N VAL A 140 10.38 3.35 -13.07
CA VAL A 140 9.52 4.47 -13.47
C VAL A 140 10.41 5.59 -14.02
N ASN A 141 10.40 5.74 -15.34
CA ASN A 141 11.23 6.71 -16.07
C ASN A 141 10.53 8.07 -16.25
N ALA A 142 9.21 8.07 -16.39
CA ALA A 142 8.38 9.26 -16.56
C ALA A 142 6.90 8.96 -16.20
N PRO A 143 5.99 9.95 -16.16
CA PRO A 143 4.59 9.74 -15.73
C PRO A 143 3.83 8.62 -16.46
N ASN A 144 4.16 8.36 -17.73
CA ASN A 144 3.56 7.31 -18.56
C ASN A 144 4.62 6.36 -19.15
N ASP A 145 5.84 6.37 -18.60
CA ASP A 145 6.94 5.49 -19.02
C ASP A 145 7.44 4.73 -17.80
N TYR A 146 6.92 3.51 -17.66
CA TYR A 146 7.31 2.59 -16.61
C TYR A 146 7.07 1.15 -17.06
N TYR A 147 7.79 0.24 -16.44
CA TYR A 147 7.59 -1.19 -16.64
C TYR A 147 7.97 -1.98 -15.39
N ARG A 148 7.34 -3.14 -15.23
CA ARG A 148 7.69 -4.10 -14.17
C ARG A 148 8.99 -4.80 -14.55
N VAL A 149 10.08 -4.46 -13.85
CA VAL A 149 11.41 -5.04 -14.09
C VAL A 149 11.53 -6.45 -13.48
N SER A 150 10.90 -6.68 -12.33
CA SER A 150 10.97 -7.97 -11.63
C SER A 150 9.87 -8.11 -10.58
N GLY A 151 9.91 -9.22 -9.86
CA GLY A 151 9.13 -9.46 -8.66
C GLY A 151 9.58 -10.74 -7.96
N THR A 152 9.09 -10.96 -6.74
CA THR A 152 9.29 -12.20 -5.99
C THR A 152 8.00 -12.62 -5.32
N SER A 153 7.77 -13.93 -5.19
CA SER A 153 6.68 -14.48 -4.38
C SER A 153 6.95 -14.37 -2.87
N LEU A 154 8.21 -14.13 -2.48
CA LEU A 154 8.64 -13.96 -1.10
C LEU A 154 8.34 -12.53 -0.62
N GLY A 155 7.07 -12.25 -0.34
CA GLY A 155 6.60 -10.98 0.22
C GLY A 155 6.04 -11.11 1.64
N GLY A 156 5.16 -10.18 2.02
CA GLY A 156 4.53 -10.15 3.34
C GLY A 156 3.66 -11.38 3.63
N GLY A 157 3.08 -12.00 2.60
CA GLY A 157 2.31 -13.24 2.74
C GLY A 157 3.18 -14.44 3.11
N THR A 158 4.43 -14.46 2.62
CA THR A 158 5.41 -15.48 3.01
C THR A 158 5.85 -15.28 4.45
N PHE A 159 6.19 -14.05 4.83
CA PHE A 159 6.54 -13.70 6.22
C PHE A 159 5.42 -14.11 7.18
N LEU A 160 4.20 -13.60 6.98
CA LEU A 160 3.08 -13.87 7.88
C LEU A 160 2.73 -15.36 7.92
N GLY A 161 2.66 -16.02 6.76
CA GLY A 161 2.33 -17.45 6.69
C GLY A 161 3.33 -18.32 7.46
N LEU A 162 4.64 -18.05 7.31
CA LEU A 162 5.68 -18.78 8.04
C LEU A 162 5.64 -18.48 9.54
N CYS A 163 5.47 -17.21 9.96
CA CYS A 163 5.34 -16.86 11.37
C CYS A 163 4.14 -17.56 12.02
N CYS A 164 2.99 -17.61 11.34
CA CYS A 164 1.82 -18.33 11.82
C CYS A 164 2.09 -19.83 12.01
N LEU A 165 2.79 -20.46 11.07
CA LEU A 165 3.09 -21.89 11.12
C LEU A 165 4.16 -22.26 12.15
N LEU A 166 5.20 -21.42 12.28
CA LEU A 166 6.40 -21.74 13.05
C LEU A 166 6.38 -21.15 14.47
N ALA A 167 5.79 -19.97 14.64
CA ALA A 167 5.74 -19.26 15.91
C ALA A 167 4.32 -19.20 16.51
N GLY A 168 3.32 -19.74 15.81
CA GLY A 168 1.95 -19.85 16.32
C GLY A 168 1.19 -18.52 16.43
N CYS A 169 1.69 -17.44 15.84
CA CYS A 169 1.00 -16.16 15.85
C CYS A 169 -0.27 -16.16 14.98
N SER A 170 -1.22 -15.31 15.32
CA SER A 170 -2.53 -15.23 14.68
C SER A 170 -2.76 -13.94 13.88
N SER A 171 -1.86 -12.98 13.99
CA SER A 171 -1.95 -11.67 13.34
C SER A 171 -0.58 -11.16 12.89
N PHE A 172 -0.58 -10.18 11.97
CA PHE A 172 0.64 -9.53 11.53
C PHE A 172 1.31 -8.77 12.68
N GLU A 173 0.54 -8.09 13.51
CA GLU A 173 1.02 -7.34 14.66
C GLU A 173 1.70 -8.25 15.68
N GLU A 174 1.14 -9.43 15.95
CA GLU A 174 1.76 -10.44 16.82
C GLU A 174 3.06 -11.00 16.23
N ALA A 175 3.09 -11.26 14.91
CA ALA A 175 4.31 -11.70 14.23
C ALA A 175 5.46 -10.67 14.36
N ILE A 176 5.15 -9.38 14.22
CA ILE A 176 6.11 -8.29 14.41
C ILE A 176 6.58 -8.20 15.87
N ALA A 177 5.66 -8.32 16.83
CA ALA A 177 6.01 -8.28 18.26
C ALA A 177 6.95 -9.44 18.66
N LEU A 178 6.70 -10.64 18.14
CA LEU A 178 7.58 -11.80 18.36
C LEU A 178 8.96 -11.59 17.72
N ALA A 179 9.00 -11.06 16.50
CA ALA A 179 10.27 -10.78 15.81
C ALA A 179 11.11 -9.72 16.54
N ALA A 180 10.48 -8.71 17.15
CA ALA A 180 11.17 -7.67 17.91
C ALA A 180 11.78 -8.19 19.23
N ALA A 181 11.29 -9.31 19.76
CA ALA A 181 11.77 -9.94 20.98
C ALA A 181 12.78 -11.09 20.75
N GLY A 182 13.08 -11.39 19.48
CA GLY A 182 13.94 -12.51 19.06
C GLY A 182 15.42 -12.18 18.94
#